data_AF-A0A937MZ56-F1
#
_entry.id   AF-A0A937MZ56-F1
#
_cell.length_a   1.000
_cell.length_b   1.000
_cell.length_c   1.000
_cell.angle_alpha   90.00
_cell.angle_beta   90.00
_cell.angle_gamma   90.00
#
_symmetry.space_group_name_H-M   'P 1'
#
loop_
_entity.id
_entity.type
_entity.pdbx_description
1 polymer ?
#
loop_
_entity_poly.entity_id
_entity_poly.type
_entity_poly.pdbx_seq_one_letter_code
_entity_poly.pdbx_strand_id
1 'polypeptide(L)'
;MGTTIKNNGSSELSIGKIEGPPLPFSIVLDSCSDQVLGPSATCSIKFSYSSLEGTSRISSVNIPSNDPEKKLVTLTLGVYPDNDGDGYTLDVDCNDNDAAVHLGAVEVQGNNKDDDCNPATMDHTENND
;
A
#
# COMPACT_ATOMS: atom_id res chain seq x y z
N MET A 1 8.12 4.84 -6.09
CA MET A 1 7.53 4.32 -4.82
C MET A 1 8.65 4.00 -3.84
N GLY A 2 8.45 4.14 -2.53
CA GLY A 2 9.49 3.79 -1.55
C GLY A 2 8.94 3.58 -0.15
N THR A 3 9.67 2.83 0.67
CA THR A 3 9.33 2.58 2.08
C THR A 3 10.54 2.75 2.99
N THR A 4 10.27 2.94 4.27
CA THR A 4 11.28 3.00 5.33
C THR A 4 11.09 1.82 6.26
N ILE A 5 12.16 1.04 6.45
CA ILE A 5 12.21 -0.01 7.46
C ILE A 5 12.79 0.60 8.72
N LYS A 6 12.09 0.41 9.84
CA LYS A 6 12.49 0.93 11.14
C LYS A 6 12.61 -0.21 12.13
N ASN A 7 13.73 -0.25 12.87
CA ASN A 7 13.83 -1.09 14.05
C ASN A 7 13.09 -0.42 15.21
N ASN A 8 11.92 -0.95 15.59
CA ASN A 8 11.18 -0.48 16.76
C ASN A 8 11.54 -1.25 18.06
N GLY A 9 12.44 -2.23 17.97
CA GLY A 9 12.93 -3.00 19.10
C GLY A 9 14.06 -2.31 19.88
N SER A 10 14.47 -2.96 20.97
CA SER A 10 15.56 -2.52 21.85
C SER A 10 16.90 -3.20 21.55
N SER A 11 16.91 -4.24 20.72
CA SER A 11 18.10 -4.95 20.25
C SER A 11 18.38 -4.61 18.78
N GLU A 12 19.59 -4.93 18.31
CA GLU A 12 19.94 -4.78 16.90
C GLU A 12 19.08 -5.68 15.99
N LEU A 13 18.63 -5.11 14.87
CA LEU A 13 17.87 -5.80 13.83
C LEU A 13 18.77 -5.95 12.60
N SER A 14 19.20 -7.18 12.33
CA SER A 14 19.89 -7.54 11.10
C SER A 14 18.87 -7.80 10.00
N ILE A 15 18.98 -7.04 8.92
CA ILE A 15 18.20 -7.24 7.70
C ILE A 15 19.01 -8.15 6.78
N GLY A 16 18.40 -9.23 6.29
CA GLY A 16 19.03 -10.08 5.29
C GLY A 16 18.99 -9.45 3.91
N LYS A 17 19.67 -10.07 2.95
CA LYS A 17 19.60 -9.64 1.54
C LYS A 17 18.16 -9.62 1.02
N ILE A 18 17.77 -8.48 0.46
CA ILE A 18 16.48 -8.24 -0.15
C ILE A 18 16.63 -8.48 -1.64
N GLU A 19 15.98 -9.53 -2.14
CA GLU A 19 15.95 -9.81 -3.57
C GLU A 19 14.78 -9.07 -4.20
N GLY A 20 15.07 -8.43 -5.34
CA GLY A 20 14.12 -7.53 -5.99
C GLY A 20 12.79 -8.20 -6.33
N PRO A 21 11.71 -7.42 -6.34
CA PRO A 21 10.42 -7.93 -6.79
C PRO A 21 10.53 -8.41 -8.25
N PRO A 22 9.72 -9.40 -8.67
CA PRO A 22 9.57 -9.72 -10.08
C PRO A 22 9.18 -8.49 -10.91
N LEU A 23 9.60 -8.47 -12.18
CA LEU A 23 9.13 -7.50 -13.17
C LEU A 23 7.59 -7.41 -13.11
N PRO A 24 7.01 -6.22 -13.32
CA PRO A 24 7.58 -4.98 -13.88
C PRO A 24 8.22 -4.02 -12.86
N PHE A 25 8.33 -4.44 -11.60
CA PHE A 25 8.96 -3.65 -10.55
C PHE A 25 10.45 -3.94 -10.46
N SER A 26 11.22 -2.97 -9.97
CA SER A 26 12.64 -3.14 -9.72
C SER A 26 13.08 -2.26 -8.55
N ILE A 27 14.14 -2.68 -7.85
CA ILE A 27 14.79 -1.89 -6.81
C ILE A 27 15.70 -0.86 -7.48
N VAL A 28 15.53 0.41 -7.13
CA VAL A 28 16.37 1.54 -7.59
C VAL A 28 17.33 2.01 -6.50
N LEU A 29 16.91 1.89 -5.24
CA LEU A 29 17.75 2.16 -4.09
C LEU A 29 17.48 1.09 -3.04
N ASP A 30 18.54 0.53 -2.50
CA ASP A 30 18.50 -0.35 -1.35
C ASP A 30 19.59 0.06 -0.38
N SER A 31 19.18 0.62 0.76
CA SER A 31 20.06 0.92 1.88
C SER A 31 19.82 -0.02 3.06
N CYS A 32 19.11 -1.13 2.84
CA CYS A 32 18.62 -2.05 3.85
C CYS A 32 19.26 -3.44 3.79
N SER A 33 19.50 -3.98 2.59
CA SER A 33 20.13 -5.31 2.45
C SER A 33 21.43 -5.39 3.24
N ASP A 34 21.55 -6.47 4.02
CA ASP A 34 22.71 -6.81 4.84
C ASP A 34 23.08 -5.74 5.89
N GLN A 35 22.17 -4.82 6.21
CA GLN A 35 22.38 -3.83 7.27
C GLN A 35 22.02 -4.34 8.65
N VAL A 36 22.70 -3.77 9.65
CA VAL A 36 22.33 -3.91 11.06
C VAL A 36 21.78 -2.58 11.55
N LEU A 37 20.49 -2.55 11.87
CA LEU A 37 19.81 -1.39 12.41
C LEU A 37 19.85 -1.45 13.94
N GLY A 38 20.52 -0.48 14.56
CA GLY A 38 20.39 -0.25 16.00
C GLY A 38 18.96 0.15 16.39
N PRO A 39 18.65 0.21 17.69
CA PRO A 39 17.32 0.62 18.16
C PRO A 39 16.88 1.97 17.59
N SER A 40 15.64 2.04 17.09
CA SER A 40 15.07 3.20 16.38
C SER A 40 15.73 3.59 15.06
N ALA A 41 16.82 2.93 14.64
CA ALA A 41 17.45 3.19 13.36
C ALA A 41 16.56 2.77 12.20
N THR A 42 16.80 3.41 11.06
CA THR A 42 16.01 3.22 9.84
C THR A 42 16.91 3.01 8.63
N CYS A 43 16.39 2.29 7.64
CA CYS A 43 16.91 2.27 6.28
C CYS A 43 15.74 2.43 5.30
N SER A 44 16.05 2.70 4.04
CA SER A 44 15.03 2.91 3.00
C SER A 44 15.29 2.08 1.75
N ILE A 45 14.19 1.70 1.11
CA ILE A 45 14.18 1.05 -0.20
C ILE A 45 13.31 1.88 -1.13
N LYS A 46 13.79 2.12 -2.35
CA LYS A 46 12.98 2.73 -3.42
C LYS A 46 12.85 1.77 -4.58
N PHE A 47 11.63 1.73 -5.11
CA PHE A 47 11.24 0.90 -6.24
C PHE A 47 10.83 1.78 -7.42
N SER A 48 11.16 1.31 -8.62
CA SER A 48 10.57 1.77 -9.87
C SER A 48 9.60 0.74 -10.43
N TYR A 49 8.70 1.24 -11.25
CA TYR A 49 7.79 0.47 -12.09
C TYR A 49 8.01 0.91 -13.54
N SER A 50 8.08 -0.05 -14.46
CA SER A 50 8.52 0.20 -15.85
C SER A 50 7.49 -0.18 -16.91
N SER A 51 6.24 -0.44 -16.53
CA SER A 51 5.17 -0.78 -17.46
C SER A 51 4.24 0.43 -17.67
N LEU A 52 3.78 0.64 -18.90
CA LEU A 52 2.92 1.78 -19.29
C LEU A 52 1.46 1.38 -19.50
N GLU A 53 1.10 0.13 -19.23
CA GLU A 53 -0.27 -0.34 -19.41
C GLU A 53 -1.12 0.02 -18.19
N GLY A 54 -2.22 0.75 -18.41
CA GLY A 54 -3.20 1.24 -17.42
C GLY A 54 -4.05 0.14 -16.77
N THR A 55 -3.41 -0.93 -16.31
CA THR A 55 -4.05 -2.05 -15.63
C THR A 55 -3.31 -2.30 -14.33
N SER A 56 -4.05 -2.69 -13.29
CA SER A 56 -3.47 -2.92 -11.98
C SER A 56 -2.32 -3.92 -12.06
N ARG A 57 -1.20 -3.59 -11.41
CA ARG A 57 -0.05 -4.48 -11.29
C ARG A 57 0.32 -4.59 -9.84
N ILE A 58 0.33 -5.83 -9.36
CA ILE A 58 0.79 -6.18 -8.03
C ILE A 58 2.07 -6.99 -8.13
N SER A 59 2.97 -6.77 -7.19
CA SER A 59 4.16 -7.57 -6.97
C SER A 59 4.45 -7.62 -5.48
N SER A 60 5.44 -8.38 -5.07
CA SER A 60 5.86 -8.43 -3.68
C SER A 60 7.36 -8.55 -3.55
N VAL A 61 7.87 -8.06 -2.42
CA VAL A 61 9.27 -8.18 -2.03
C VAL A 61 9.33 -8.71 -0.61
N ASN A 62 10.24 -9.66 -0.39
CA ASN A 62 10.46 -10.27 0.91
C ASN A 62 11.63 -9.58 1.61
N ILE A 63 11.41 -9.17 2.85
CA ILE A 63 12.37 -8.49 3.72
C ILE A 63 12.70 -9.46 4.87
N PRO A 64 13.73 -10.31 4.71
CA PRO A 64 14.16 -11.20 5.79
C PRO A 64 14.86 -10.39 6.89
N SER A 65 14.68 -10.81 8.14
CA SER A 65 15.37 -10.23 9.28
C SER A 65 15.60 -11.25 10.40
N ASN A 66 16.38 -10.86 11.40
CA ASN A 66 16.57 -11.65 12.62
C ASN A 66 15.54 -11.33 13.73
N ASP A 67 14.48 -10.56 13.44
CA ASP A 67 13.40 -10.27 14.39
C ASP A 67 12.76 -11.60 14.88
N PRO A 68 12.76 -11.89 16.19
CA PRO A 68 12.20 -13.14 16.73
C PRO A 68 10.70 -13.34 16.43
N GLU A 69 9.93 -12.25 16.36
CA GLU A 69 8.50 -12.27 16.09
C GLU A 69 8.22 -12.25 14.59
N LYS A 70 9.03 -11.51 13.82
CA LYS A 70 8.79 -11.26 12.38
C LYS A 70 10.06 -11.40 11.53
N LYS A 71 10.55 -12.63 11.44
CA LYS A 71 11.74 -13.00 10.65
C LYS A 71 11.63 -12.70 9.16
N LEU A 72 10.41 -12.55 8.64
CA LEU A 72 10.16 -12.24 7.24
C LEU A 72 8.96 -11.30 7.15
N VAL A 73 9.17 -10.13 6.55
CA VAL A 73 8.09 -9.20 6.21
C VAL A 73 7.93 -9.19 4.69
N THR A 74 6.73 -9.45 4.19
CA THR A 74 6.41 -9.32 2.77
C THR A 74 5.76 -7.97 2.53
N LEU A 75 6.38 -7.15 1.70
CA LEU A 75 5.83 -5.89 1.24
C LEU A 75 5.15 -6.10 -0.11
N THR A 76 3.86 -5.78 -0.18
CA THR A 76 3.11 -5.74 -1.45
C THR A 76 3.35 -4.40 -2.13
N LEU A 77 3.64 -4.47 -3.43
CA LEU A 77 3.85 -3.35 -4.33
C LEU A 77 2.66 -3.30 -5.27
N GLY A 78 1.98 -2.16 -5.36
CA GLY A 78 0.81 -1.97 -6.21
C GLY A 78 0.95 -0.72 -7.06
N VAL A 79 0.52 -0.82 -8.32
CA VAL A 79 0.12 0.33 -9.13
C VAL A 79 -1.32 0.06 -9.53
N TYR A 80 -2.20 0.98 -9.20
CA TYR A 80 -3.63 0.92 -9.44
C TYR A 80 -4.01 2.09 -10.36
N PRO A 81 -4.95 1.89 -11.30
CA PRO A 81 -5.47 2.97 -12.10
C PRO A 81 -6.27 3.95 -11.24
N ASP A 82 -6.44 5.14 -11.79
CA ASP A 82 -7.41 6.17 -11.41
C ASP A 82 -8.18 6.41 -12.72
N ASN A 83 -9.28 5.69 -12.91
CA ASN A 83 -9.95 5.61 -14.23
C ASN A 83 -10.89 6.78 -14.48
N ASP A 84 -11.43 7.42 -13.43
CA ASP A 84 -12.30 8.59 -13.54
C ASP A 84 -11.60 9.94 -13.29
N GLY A 85 -10.36 9.92 -12.81
CA GLY A 85 -9.47 11.06 -12.72
C GLY A 85 -9.70 11.95 -11.49
N ASP A 86 -10.28 11.42 -10.42
CA ASP A 86 -10.58 12.18 -9.20
C ASP A 86 -9.39 12.26 -8.21
N GLY A 87 -8.32 11.51 -8.50
CA GLY A 87 -7.09 11.46 -7.70
C GLY A 87 -7.06 10.34 -6.65
N TYR A 88 -8.10 9.51 -6.58
CA TYR A 88 -8.16 8.28 -5.82
C TYR A 88 -8.00 7.10 -6.77
N THR A 89 -7.18 6.13 -6.37
CA THR A 89 -6.93 4.95 -7.19
C THR A 89 -7.82 3.79 -6.75
N LEU A 90 -8.04 2.82 -7.65
CA LEU A 90 -8.87 1.62 -7.43
C LEU A 90 -8.62 0.84 -6.12
N ASP A 91 -7.46 0.98 -5.48
CA ASP A 91 -7.19 0.32 -4.19
C ASP A 91 -7.85 1.00 -2.98
N VAL A 92 -8.25 2.26 -3.12
CA VAL A 92 -8.93 3.05 -2.09
C VAL A 92 -10.31 3.55 -2.53
N ASP A 93 -10.60 3.48 -3.83
CA ASP A 93 -11.87 3.84 -4.42
C ASP A 93 -12.76 2.59 -4.66
N CYS A 94 -13.94 2.59 -4.04
CA CYS A 94 -14.95 1.55 -4.15
C CYS A 94 -15.68 1.56 -5.51
N ASN A 95 -15.58 2.64 -6.29
CA ASN A 95 -16.03 2.72 -7.68
C ASN A 95 -15.18 3.69 -8.51
N ASP A 96 -13.99 3.22 -8.91
CA ASP A 96 -12.99 3.86 -9.80
C ASP A 96 -13.50 4.32 -11.19
N ASN A 97 -14.80 4.20 -11.49
CA ASN A 97 -15.39 4.72 -12.72
C ASN A 97 -16.38 5.87 -12.46
N ASP A 98 -16.41 6.41 -11.24
CA ASP A 98 -17.32 7.45 -10.80
C ASP A 98 -16.63 8.41 -9.82
N ALA A 99 -16.10 9.52 -10.34
CA ALA A 99 -15.35 10.54 -9.60
C ALA A 99 -16.10 11.21 -8.42
N ALA A 100 -17.37 10.87 -8.19
CA ALA A 100 -18.13 11.29 -7.01
C ALA A 100 -18.07 10.28 -5.86
N VAL A 101 -17.60 9.06 -6.13
CA VAL A 101 -17.45 7.96 -5.20
C VAL A 101 -15.98 7.79 -4.93
N HIS A 102 -15.53 8.10 -3.72
CA HIS A 102 -14.14 7.94 -3.32
C HIS A 102 -14.01 8.06 -1.81
N LEU A 103 -12.86 7.63 -1.26
CA LEU A 103 -12.64 7.69 0.19
C LEU A 103 -12.80 9.13 0.73
N GLY A 104 -13.79 9.30 1.62
CA GLY A 104 -14.09 10.58 2.26
C GLY A 104 -14.93 11.54 1.42
N ALA A 105 -15.58 11.08 0.35
CA ALA A 105 -16.64 11.84 -0.31
C ALA A 105 -17.81 12.13 0.66
N VAL A 106 -18.76 12.95 0.24
CA VAL A 106 -19.97 13.21 1.04
C VAL A 106 -21.02 12.19 0.65
N GLU A 107 -21.45 11.40 1.62
CA GLU A 107 -22.61 10.50 1.49
C GLU A 107 -23.86 11.23 1.02
N VAL A 108 -24.35 10.86 -0.16
CA VAL A 108 -25.56 11.40 -0.75
C VAL A 108 -26.71 10.46 -0.45
N GLN A 109 -27.45 10.82 0.60
CA GLN A 109 -28.56 10.00 1.08
C GLN A 109 -29.56 9.62 -0.03
N GLY A 110 -29.68 8.33 -0.26
CA GLY A 110 -30.66 7.67 -1.11
C GLY A 110 -30.32 7.59 -2.57
N ASN A 111 -29.03 7.63 -2.89
CA ASN A 111 -28.54 7.40 -4.24
C ASN A 111 -28.17 5.92 -4.49
N ASN A 112 -28.27 5.03 -3.48
CA ASN A 112 -27.89 3.61 -3.55
C ASN A 112 -26.40 3.39 -3.83
N LYS A 113 -25.54 4.33 -3.39
CA LYS A 113 -24.08 4.23 -3.45
C LYS A 113 -23.51 4.36 -2.05
N ASP A 114 -22.33 3.77 -1.88
CA ASP A 114 -21.41 4.09 -0.80
C ASP A 114 -20.48 5.15 -1.40
N ASP A 115 -20.83 6.43 -1.26
CA ASP A 115 -20.11 7.53 -1.90
C ASP A 115 -18.75 7.72 -1.22
N ASP A 116 -18.68 7.56 0.11
CA ASP A 116 -17.46 7.80 0.87
C ASP A 116 -16.58 6.55 1.07
N CYS A 117 -16.96 5.44 0.44
CA CYS A 117 -16.34 4.12 0.52
C CYS A 117 -16.19 3.61 1.96
N ASN A 118 -17.13 3.99 2.82
CA ASN A 118 -17.20 3.61 4.21
C ASN A 118 -18.53 2.88 4.47
N PRO A 119 -18.54 1.54 4.58
CA PRO A 119 -19.78 0.78 4.76
C PRO A 119 -20.49 1.04 6.10
N ALA A 120 -19.91 1.85 6.99
CA ALA A 120 -20.55 2.28 8.23
C ALA A 120 -21.38 3.57 8.07
N THR A 121 -21.25 4.31 6.97
CA THR A 121 -22.18 5.37 6.62
C THR A 121 -23.41 4.75 5.95
N MET A 122 -24.58 5.24 6.35
CA MET A 122 -25.84 4.70 5.85
C MET A 122 -26.36 5.59 4.73
N ASP A 123 -26.48 5.02 3.53
CA ASP A 123 -27.12 5.65 2.36
C ASP A 123 -28.59 6.04 2.66
N HIS A 124 -29.26 5.33 3.56
CA HIS A 124 -30.58 5.71 4.04
C HIS A 124 -30.66 5.62 5.56
N THR A 125 -31.34 6.56 6.22
CA THR A 125 -31.78 6.32 7.59
C THR A 125 -32.79 5.18 7.52
N GLU A 126 -32.41 4.00 7.99
CA GLU A 126 -33.37 2.91 8.20
C GLU A 126 -34.46 3.43 9.16
N ASN A 127 -35.62 3.74 8.60
CA ASN A 127 -36.84 3.66 9.38
C ASN A 127 -37.16 2.17 9.47
N ASN A 128 -37.00 1.60 10.66
CA ASN A 128 -37.45 0.25 10.99
C ASN A 128 -38.92 0.09 10.54
N ASP A 129 -39.14 -0.70 9.49
CA ASP A 129 -40.44 -1.26 9.12
C ASP A 129 -40.62 -2.66 9.75
#